data_AF-A0A7X3Y7Q9-F1
#
_entry.id   AF-A0A7X3Y7Q9-F1
#
_cell.length_a   1.000
_cell.length_b   1.000
_cell.length_c   1.000
_cell.angle_alpha   90.00
_cell.angle_beta   90.00
_cell.angle_gamma   90.00
#
_symmetry.space_group_name_H-M   'P 1'
#
loop_
_entity.id
_entity.type
_entity.pdbx_description
1 polymer ?
#
loop_
_entity_poly.entity_id
_entity_poly.type
_entity_poly.pdbx_seq_one_letter_code
_entity_poly.pdbx_strand_id
1 'polypeptide(L)'
;MPLRRAGPVAERDAGRLSGADGSGAARHPGRPCRNPARGHRTRRQGRRRGRDGRGAGSRPACGQRCAPALGRRGLEPADHAAVGPAGYCSRVLTVGRGTAMTAIRESVRFLSGADLDGLGLGMGELVDILEEAFRTKAAGEVAMPPKIFFHRGGPRFYSSMVSASLALGYAGCKWQSGDPDNPAIGLPYIQGLYILTEDRTGSMRAVMDAEWITGRRTAAASALVVRHLAKTGDRTLGILGCGLQARAHLDAVHAVRPGFDRCVCYDIVPERQKQFVAEMTGKFGFVSIRGAAGPEEVVRRSDVLVTGGPIHKDRNPVIRPGWIGPGTLVIAIDYDSYVTDEAIRAMDLVLTDDFGQIEDAQRNEGKFPGVTRVDAAIEELVAHGKGARTSDEQRILVFNLGIALEDLATAVELLKRAEREGTGALLPMRA
;
A
#
# COMPACT_ATOMS: atom_id res chain seq x y z
N MET A 1 38.21 38.17 28.16
CA MET A 1 39.48 37.47 28.48
C MET A 1 39.74 36.42 27.40
N PRO A 2 41.00 36.13 27.03
CA PRO A 2 41.32 35.64 25.69
C PRO A 2 41.47 34.12 25.55
N LEU A 3 41.32 33.68 24.30
CA LEU A 3 41.61 32.34 23.77
C LEU A 3 43.06 31.89 24.01
N ARG A 4 43.28 30.56 24.05
CA ARG A 4 44.55 29.93 23.67
C ARG A 4 44.31 28.74 22.74
N ARG A 5 45.15 28.65 21.70
CA ARG A 5 45.33 27.54 20.74
C ARG A 5 46.75 26.97 20.90
N ALA A 6 47.03 25.89 20.16
CA ALA A 6 48.30 25.13 20.05
C ALA A 6 48.60 24.19 21.24
N GLY A 7 49.21 23.01 21.04
CA GLY A 7 49.74 22.39 19.81
C GLY A 7 50.21 20.93 20.05
N PRO A 8 50.64 20.18 19.02
CA PRO A 8 50.71 18.71 19.05
C PRO A 8 52.11 18.09 19.27
N VAL A 9 52.15 16.86 19.79
CA VAL A 9 53.31 15.94 19.92
C VAL A 9 52.76 14.50 20.06
N ALA A 10 53.30 13.39 19.52
CA ALA A 10 54.11 13.11 18.32
C ALA A 10 54.06 11.57 18.07
N GLU A 11 54.26 11.11 16.83
CA GLU A 11 54.50 9.69 16.52
C GLU A 11 55.91 9.24 16.96
N ARG A 12 56.09 7.94 17.23
CA ARG A 12 57.40 7.27 17.16
C ARG A 12 57.31 5.82 16.63
N ASP A 13 58.37 5.46 15.94
CA ASP A 13 58.53 4.33 15.02
C ASP A 13 58.87 2.95 15.63
N ALA A 14 58.43 1.92 14.88
CA ALA A 14 59.15 0.75 14.34
C ALA A 14 60.20 -0.09 15.12
N GLY A 15 60.18 -1.39 14.79
CA GLY A 15 61.23 -2.41 15.05
C GLY A 15 60.62 -3.81 15.26
N ARG A 16 60.27 -4.62 14.24
CA ARG A 16 61.11 -5.42 13.31
C ARG A 16 62.25 -6.23 13.95
N LEU A 17 62.16 -7.57 13.83
CA LEU A 17 63.14 -8.54 13.26
C LEU A 17 62.80 -9.98 13.77
N SER A 18 62.34 -10.91 12.90
CA SER A 18 63.09 -12.03 12.25
C SER A 18 63.54 -13.18 13.17
N GLY A 19 63.46 -14.47 12.83
CA GLY A 19 63.00 -15.17 11.61
C GLY A 19 63.50 -16.65 11.60
N ALA A 20 63.29 -17.39 10.48
CA ALA A 20 63.89 -18.70 10.12
C ALA A 20 63.48 -19.95 10.96
N ASP A 21 63.42 -21.20 10.44
CA ASP A 21 63.46 -21.68 9.03
C ASP A 21 62.91 -23.13 8.87
N GLY A 22 62.37 -23.41 7.67
CA GLY A 22 62.61 -24.65 6.88
C GLY A 22 61.86 -25.96 7.24
N SER A 23 61.71 -26.95 6.35
CA SER A 23 61.80 -27.02 4.87
C SER A 23 61.22 -28.39 4.42
N GLY A 24 60.83 -28.56 3.14
CA GLY A 24 60.50 -29.89 2.60
C GLY A 24 59.49 -29.92 1.45
N ALA A 25 59.91 -30.41 0.27
CA ALA A 25 59.08 -30.46 -0.94
C ALA A 25 59.01 -31.87 -1.55
N ALA A 26 57.83 -32.30 -2.04
CA ALA A 26 57.73 -33.40 -3.01
C ALA A 26 56.40 -33.44 -3.80
N ARG A 27 56.51 -33.25 -5.13
CA ARG A 27 55.88 -34.00 -6.24
C ARG A 27 54.34 -34.03 -6.45
N HIS A 28 53.97 -33.51 -7.63
CA HIS A 28 52.82 -33.87 -8.50
C HIS A 28 52.61 -35.40 -8.71
N PRO A 29 51.43 -35.90 -9.18
CA PRO A 29 50.62 -35.32 -10.27
C PRO A 29 49.08 -35.36 -10.09
N GLY A 30 48.36 -34.69 -11.01
CA GLY A 30 46.88 -34.66 -11.03
C GLY A 30 46.24 -35.66 -11.99
N ARG A 31 44.91 -35.85 -11.87
CA ARG A 31 44.00 -36.28 -12.94
C ARG A 31 42.53 -35.95 -12.60
N PRO A 32 41.62 -35.88 -13.59
CA PRO A 32 40.25 -35.39 -13.43
C PRO A 32 39.22 -36.51 -13.18
N CYS A 33 38.01 -36.14 -12.75
CA CYS A 33 36.85 -37.04 -12.75
C CYS A 33 35.85 -36.68 -13.86
N ARG A 34 35.59 -37.65 -14.76
CA ARG A 34 34.46 -37.67 -15.70
C ARG A 34 33.91 -39.10 -15.75
N ASN A 35 32.58 -39.24 -15.66
CA ASN A 35 31.78 -40.41 -16.09
C ASN A 35 31.98 -41.74 -15.30
N PRO A 36 31.08 -42.75 -15.42
CA PRO A 36 30.11 -42.99 -16.50
C PRO A 36 28.66 -43.36 -16.13
N ALA A 37 27.86 -43.54 -17.19
CA ALA A 37 26.43 -43.82 -17.20
C ALA A 37 26.01 -45.27 -16.87
N ARG A 38 24.76 -45.43 -16.44
CA ARG A 38 23.79 -46.46 -16.88
C ARG A 38 22.38 -45.82 -16.89
N GLY A 39 21.48 -46.03 -17.83
CA GLY A 39 21.57 -46.79 -19.09
C GLY A 39 20.66 -48.01 -19.12
N HIS A 40 19.35 -47.83 -19.34
CA HIS A 40 18.51 -48.87 -19.96
C HIS A 40 17.58 -48.27 -21.02
N ARG A 41 17.69 -48.81 -22.24
CA ARG A 41 16.80 -48.57 -23.38
C ARG A 41 16.00 -49.84 -23.65
N THR A 42 14.73 -49.68 -24.00
CA THR A 42 14.04 -50.38 -25.09
C THR A 42 12.99 -49.41 -25.63
N ARG A 43 13.07 -48.94 -26.89
CA ARG A 43 12.62 -49.60 -28.14
C ARG A 43 11.15 -50.06 -28.06
N ARG A 44 10.26 -49.76 -29.02
CA ARG A 44 10.48 -49.42 -30.45
C ARG A 44 9.23 -48.74 -31.08
N GLN A 45 9.47 -47.97 -32.16
CA GLN A 45 8.69 -47.83 -33.43
C GLN A 45 7.24 -48.39 -33.49
N GLY A 46 6.22 -47.75 -34.10
CA GLY A 46 6.12 -46.47 -34.82
C GLY A 46 5.16 -46.53 -36.05
N ARG A 47 4.76 -45.35 -36.58
CA ARG A 47 4.15 -45.07 -37.92
C ARG A 47 2.64 -45.33 -38.23
N ARG A 48 2.01 -44.22 -38.66
CA ARG A 48 1.16 -43.98 -39.87
C ARG A 48 -0.39 -44.14 -39.85
N ARG A 49 -1.03 -42.98 -40.10
CA ARG A 49 -2.14 -42.65 -41.06
C ARG A 49 -3.37 -43.58 -41.20
N GLY A 50 -4.57 -42.99 -41.11
CA GLY A 50 -5.61 -43.15 -42.16
C GLY A 50 -7.11 -43.14 -41.80
N ARG A 51 -7.83 -42.12 -42.32
CA ARG A 51 -9.17 -42.13 -42.95
C ARG A 51 -10.52 -42.37 -42.20
N ASP A 52 -11.44 -41.46 -42.54
CA ASP A 52 -12.86 -41.59 -42.98
C ASP A 52 -13.99 -42.10 -42.05
N GLY A 53 -15.07 -41.29 -41.94
CA GLY A 53 -16.41 -41.77 -42.35
C GLY A 53 -17.71 -41.32 -41.63
N ARG A 54 -18.51 -40.46 -42.31
CA ARG A 54 -20.01 -40.43 -42.40
C ARG A 54 -20.85 -40.12 -41.12
N GLY A 55 -22.05 -39.51 -41.18
CA GLY A 55 -22.83 -38.91 -42.29
C GLY A 55 -24.31 -38.56 -41.90
N ALA A 56 -25.07 -37.89 -42.79
CA ALA A 56 -26.55 -37.64 -42.80
C ALA A 56 -27.22 -37.03 -41.52
N GLY A 57 -28.43 -36.45 -41.48
CA GLY A 57 -29.57 -36.28 -42.42
C GLY A 57 -30.88 -36.83 -41.80
N SER A 58 -32.05 -36.16 -41.79
CA SER A 58 -32.49 -34.87 -42.37
C SER A 58 -33.75 -34.30 -41.62
N ARG A 59 -34.59 -33.46 -42.27
CA ARG A 59 -35.91 -32.96 -41.79
C ARG A 59 -37.08 -33.85 -42.28
N PRO A 60 -38.29 -33.75 -41.69
CA PRO A 60 -39.41 -33.12 -42.42
C PRO A 60 -40.20 -32.11 -41.56
N ALA A 61 -41.48 -31.79 -41.87
CA ALA A 61 -42.26 -30.71 -41.22
C ALA A 61 -43.80 -30.79 -41.47
N CYS A 62 -44.56 -29.82 -40.88
CA CYS A 62 -45.87 -29.27 -41.33
C CYS A 62 -47.22 -29.75 -40.70
N GLY A 63 -48.05 -28.76 -40.30
CA GLY A 63 -49.54 -28.74 -40.36
C GLY A 63 -50.35 -29.24 -39.13
N GLN A 64 -51.60 -28.79 -38.85
CA GLN A 64 -52.40 -27.63 -39.31
C GLN A 64 -53.75 -27.53 -38.51
N ARG A 65 -54.45 -26.35 -38.51
CA ARG A 65 -55.86 -26.06 -38.04
C ARG A 65 -56.09 -25.92 -36.51
N CYS A 66 -57.07 -25.16 -35.96
CA CYS A 66 -57.92 -24.03 -36.39
C CYS A 66 -58.51 -23.27 -35.14
N ALA A 67 -58.99 -22.02 -35.28
CA ALA A 67 -59.52 -21.15 -34.21
C ALA A 67 -61.05 -21.39 -33.91
N PRO A 68 -61.77 -20.69 -32.98
CA PRO A 68 -61.89 -19.22 -32.74
C PRO A 68 -61.86 -18.80 -31.24
N ALA A 69 -62.04 -17.57 -30.75
CA ALA A 69 -61.81 -16.17 -31.13
C ALA A 69 -62.35 -15.28 -29.96
N LEU A 70 -61.74 -14.11 -29.72
CA LEU A 70 -62.25 -12.85 -29.11
C LEU A 70 -61.38 -12.28 -27.96
N GLY A 71 -61.05 -10.99 -28.07
CA GLY A 71 -60.30 -10.21 -27.06
C GLY A 71 -59.30 -9.25 -27.71
N ARG A 72 -59.68 -7.98 -27.91
CA ARG A 72 -58.87 -6.97 -28.64
C ARG A 72 -57.87 -6.24 -27.73
N ARG A 73 -56.91 -5.57 -28.39
CA ARG A 73 -55.82 -4.69 -27.91
C ARG A 73 -54.55 -5.48 -27.53
N GLY A 74 -53.39 -5.31 -28.17
CA GLY A 74 -52.99 -4.32 -29.18
C GLY A 74 -51.60 -3.79 -28.86
N LEU A 75 -50.57 -4.60 -29.12
CA LEU A 75 -49.16 -4.27 -28.87
C LEU A 75 -48.32 -4.85 -30.01
N GLU A 76 -47.75 -3.97 -30.84
CA GLU A 76 -46.61 -4.27 -31.70
C GLU A 76 -45.32 -3.80 -30.97
N PRO A 77 -44.21 -4.54 -31.02
CA PRO A 77 -42.97 -4.17 -30.36
C PRO A 77 -42.18 -3.17 -31.21
N ALA A 78 -41.87 -2.00 -30.63
CA ALA A 78 -41.00 -1.00 -31.28
C ALA A 78 -39.51 -1.28 -31.04
N ASP A 79 -38.69 -0.93 -32.02
CA ASP A 79 -37.26 -1.23 -32.10
C ASP A 79 -36.39 -0.67 -30.96
N HIS A 80 -35.21 -1.28 -30.79
CA HIS A 80 -34.16 -0.83 -29.88
C HIS A 80 -33.60 0.55 -30.27
N ALA A 81 -34.13 1.60 -29.67
CA ALA A 81 -33.53 2.93 -29.73
C ALA A 81 -32.23 2.99 -28.90
N ALA A 82 -31.13 3.37 -29.55
CA ALA A 82 -29.87 3.63 -28.87
C ALA A 82 -29.97 4.88 -27.99
N VAL A 83 -29.54 4.77 -26.73
CA VAL A 83 -29.48 5.91 -25.80
C VAL A 83 -28.28 6.79 -26.16
N GLY A 84 -28.54 7.94 -26.78
CA GLY A 84 -27.53 8.97 -27.03
C GLY A 84 -27.10 9.70 -25.74
N PRO A 85 -25.91 10.29 -25.70
CA PRO A 85 -25.40 10.96 -24.50
C PRO A 85 -26.20 12.24 -24.19
N ALA A 86 -26.49 12.45 -22.90
CA ALA A 86 -27.18 13.64 -22.41
C ALA A 86 -26.38 14.92 -22.71
N GLY A 87 -27.07 15.96 -23.15
CA GLY A 87 -26.44 17.19 -23.63
C GLY A 87 -25.77 18.01 -22.52
N TYR A 88 -24.47 18.26 -22.66
CA TYR A 88 -23.78 19.34 -21.94
C TYR A 88 -24.35 20.69 -22.37
N CYS A 89 -25.10 21.35 -21.47
CA CYS A 89 -25.58 22.71 -21.69
C CYS A 89 -24.45 23.72 -21.47
N SER A 90 -23.69 24.04 -22.53
CA SER A 90 -22.63 25.03 -22.50
C SER A 90 -23.18 26.46 -22.47
N ARG A 91 -23.51 26.98 -21.28
CA ARG A 91 -23.64 28.42 -21.08
C ARG A 91 -22.26 29.09 -21.22
N VAL A 92 -21.97 29.54 -22.43
CA VAL A 92 -20.80 30.38 -22.73
C VAL A 92 -20.96 31.71 -21.99
N LEU A 93 -20.27 31.85 -20.86
CA LEU A 93 -20.05 33.15 -20.23
C LEU A 93 -19.07 33.95 -21.11
N THR A 94 -19.55 35.04 -21.69
CA THR A 94 -18.72 36.02 -22.40
C THR A 94 -17.82 36.75 -21.41
N VAL A 95 -16.62 36.21 -21.18
CA VAL A 95 -15.57 36.88 -20.41
C VAL A 95 -15.11 38.12 -21.18
N GLY A 96 -15.28 39.30 -20.57
CA GLY A 96 -14.82 40.56 -21.14
C GLY A 96 -13.31 40.56 -21.34
N ARG A 97 -12.83 41.21 -22.40
CA ARG A 97 -11.39 41.40 -22.66
C ARG A 97 -10.79 42.38 -21.64
N GLY A 98 -10.40 41.85 -20.47
CA GLY A 98 -9.64 42.54 -19.43
C GLY A 98 -8.30 41.83 -19.21
N THR A 99 -7.21 42.59 -19.25
CA THR A 99 -5.85 42.08 -19.30
C THR A 99 -5.38 41.51 -17.96
N ALA A 100 -5.47 40.19 -17.79
CA ALA A 100 -4.67 39.44 -16.82
C ALA A 100 -4.55 37.96 -17.26
N MET A 101 -3.67 37.66 -18.20
CA MET A 101 -3.11 36.30 -18.26
C MET A 101 -2.40 36.07 -16.92
N THR A 102 -3.02 35.30 -16.03
CA THR A 102 -2.38 34.89 -14.78
C THR A 102 -1.11 34.15 -15.19
N ALA A 103 0.05 34.68 -14.83
CA ALA A 103 1.33 34.13 -15.24
C ALA A 103 1.39 32.66 -14.78
N ILE A 104 1.39 31.73 -15.75
CA ILE A 104 1.61 30.31 -15.48
C ILE A 104 2.97 30.23 -14.80
N ARG A 105 3.02 29.70 -13.57
CA ARG A 105 4.28 29.66 -12.83
C ARG A 105 5.34 28.92 -13.64
N GLU A 106 6.47 29.58 -13.86
CA GLU A 106 7.54 29.11 -14.73
C GLU A 106 8.39 28.01 -14.07
N SER A 107 8.12 27.65 -12.82
CA SER A 107 8.84 26.59 -12.10
C SER A 107 7.92 25.70 -11.25
N VAL A 108 8.37 24.46 -11.06
CA VAL A 108 7.82 23.45 -10.15
C VAL A 108 8.80 23.21 -9.01
N ARG A 109 8.31 23.05 -7.77
CA ARG A 109 9.18 22.77 -6.62
C ARG A 109 9.47 21.27 -6.51
N PHE A 110 10.75 20.88 -6.56
CA PHE A 110 11.18 19.53 -6.23
C PHE A 110 11.50 19.43 -4.73
N LEU A 111 10.97 18.40 -4.08
CA LEU A 111 11.21 18.09 -2.67
C LEU A 111 11.68 16.64 -2.53
N SER A 112 12.95 16.46 -2.17
CA SER A 112 13.52 15.15 -1.84
C SER A 112 13.03 14.64 -0.49
N GLY A 113 13.19 13.34 -0.20
CA GLY A 113 12.87 12.80 1.13
C GLY A 113 13.59 13.52 2.28
N ALA A 114 14.80 14.05 2.06
CA ALA A 114 15.53 14.85 3.04
C ALA A 114 14.93 16.26 3.23
N ASP A 115 14.45 16.89 2.15
CA ASP A 115 13.69 18.14 2.24
C ASP A 115 12.42 17.92 3.07
N LEU A 116 11.65 16.86 2.76
CA LEU A 116 10.38 16.56 3.43
C LEU A 116 10.55 16.24 4.92
N ASP A 117 11.61 15.52 5.29
CA ASP A 117 11.92 15.22 6.69
C ASP A 117 12.26 16.50 7.47
N GLY A 118 12.98 17.43 6.84
CA GLY A 118 13.33 18.74 7.39
C GLY A 118 12.13 19.65 7.69
N LEU A 119 10.98 19.47 7.03
CA LEU A 119 9.75 20.26 7.23
C LEU A 119 9.02 19.95 8.55
N GLY A 120 9.51 19.00 9.35
CA GLY A 120 9.07 18.80 10.75
C GLY A 120 7.58 18.47 10.91
N LEU A 121 6.95 17.82 9.91
CA LEU A 121 5.55 17.39 10.02
C LEU A 121 5.42 16.34 11.12
N GLY A 122 4.63 16.62 12.17
CA GLY A 122 4.46 15.72 13.30
C GLY A 122 3.60 14.50 12.92
N MET A 123 3.81 13.34 13.55
CA MET A 123 2.98 12.17 13.24
C MET A 123 1.54 12.33 13.75
N GLY A 124 1.33 12.86 14.97
CA GLY A 124 -0.01 13.16 15.50
C GLY A 124 -0.74 14.21 14.65
N GLU A 125 -0.03 15.26 14.24
CA GLU A 125 -0.53 16.30 13.33
C GLU A 125 -0.92 15.74 11.96
N LEU A 126 -0.13 14.81 11.41
CA LEU A 126 -0.50 14.11 10.17
C LEU A 126 -1.78 13.29 10.35
N VAL A 127 -2.01 12.66 11.50
CA VAL A 127 -3.29 11.99 11.78
C VAL A 127 -4.45 12.99 11.80
N ASP A 128 -4.28 14.18 12.38
CA ASP A 128 -5.31 15.24 12.39
C ASP A 128 -5.64 15.75 10.98
N ILE A 129 -4.61 15.92 10.14
CA ILE A 129 -4.75 16.29 8.71
C ILE A 129 -5.51 15.22 7.92
N LEU A 130 -5.17 13.93 8.14
CA LEU A 130 -5.87 12.83 7.48
C LEU A 130 -7.32 12.71 7.98
N GLU A 131 -7.57 12.94 9.26
CA GLU A 131 -8.93 12.93 9.81
C GLU A 131 -9.82 13.96 9.14
N GLU A 132 -9.32 15.19 8.93
CA GLU A 132 -10.06 16.22 8.20
C GLU A 132 -10.25 15.85 6.72
N ALA A 133 -9.23 15.26 6.07
CA ALA A 133 -9.37 14.77 4.70
C ALA A 133 -10.47 13.70 4.58
N PHE A 134 -10.59 12.78 5.55
CA PHE A 134 -11.70 11.81 5.59
C PHE A 134 -13.07 12.49 5.82
N ARG A 135 -13.17 13.61 6.56
CA ARG A 135 -14.41 14.41 6.62
C ARG A 135 -14.76 15.04 5.27
N THR A 136 -13.77 15.58 4.55
CA THR A 136 -13.94 16.08 3.18
C THR A 136 -14.39 14.98 2.22
N LYS A 137 -13.91 13.74 2.39
CA LYS A 137 -14.40 12.56 1.64
C LYS A 137 -15.87 12.27 1.94
N ALA A 138 -16.26 12.24 3.22
CA ALA A 138 -17.67 12.04 3.63
C ALA A 138 -18.61 13.12 3.08
N ALA A 139 -18.14 14.36 2.95
CA ALA A 139 -18.90 15.47 2.36
C ALA A 139 -19.08 15.35 0.83
N GLY A 140 -18.43 14.38 0.17
CA GLY A 140 -18.48 14.21 -1.29
C GLY A 140 -17.60 15.19 -2.07
N GLU A 141 -16.66 15.87 -1.39
CA GLU A 141 -15.80 16.91 -1.98
C GLU A 141 -14.45 16.39 -2.53
N VAL A 142 -14.35 15.06 -2.68
CA VAL A 142 -13.16 14.35 -3.18
C VAL A 142 -13.50 13.55 -4.43
N ALA A 143 -12.78 13.80 -5.52
CA ALA A 143 -12.79 12.95 -6.70
C ALA A 143 -11.59 11.99 -6.65
N MET A 144 -11.84 10.70 -6.49
CA MET A 144 -10.79 9.69 -6.33
C MET A 144 -11.24 8.35 -6.93
N PRO A 145 -10.84 8.01 -8.16
CA PRO A 145 -11.08 6.68 -8.73
C PRO A 145 -10.23 5.60 -8.02
N PRO A 146 -10.59 4.31 -8.16
CA PRO A 146 -9.70 3.21 -7.83
C PRO A 146 -8.32 3.36 -8.46
N LYS A 147 -7.27 2.98 -7.73
CA LYS A 147 -5.89 3.10 -8.22
C LYS A 147 -5.61 2.09 -9.33
N ILE A 148 -4.95 2.53 -10.38
CA ILE A 148 -4.48 1.62 -11.42
C ILE A 148 -3.33 0.82 -10.82
N PHE A 149 -3.49 -0.50 -10.70
CA PHE A 149 -2.47 -1.43 -10.17
C PHE A 149 -2.23 -2.56 -11.18
N PHE A 150 -0.98 -2.84 -11.53
CA PHE A 150 -0.66 -3.92 -12.48
C PHE A 150 0.77 -4.47 -12.34
N HIS A 151 0.94 -5.71 -12.79
CA HIS A 151 2.24 -6.34 -12.97
C HIS A 151 2.62 -6.40 -14.45
N ARG A 152 3.93 -6.44 -14.76
CA ARG A 152 4.47 -6.69 -16.11
C ARG A 152 5.22 -8.03 -16.23
N GLY A 153 4.82 -8.99 -15.38
CA GLY A 153 5.56 -10.24 -15.15
C GLY A 153 6.64 -10.08 -14.09
N GLY A 154 6.98 -11.17 -13.41
CA GLY A 154 7.83 -11.13 -12.22
C GLY A 154 7.11 -10.55 -10.98
N PRO A 155 7.83 -10.34 -9.87
CA PRO A 155 7.24 -9.93 -8.59
C PRO A 155 6.95 -8.42 -8.52
N ARG A 156 7.48 -7.62 -9.46
CA ARG A 156 7.32 -6.16 -9.51
C ARG A 156 5.92 -5.73 -9.95
N PHE A 157 5.35 -4.76 -9.25
CA PHE A 157 4.14 -4.05 -9.64
C PHE A 157 4.41 -2.58 -9.96
N TYR A 158 3.45 -1.96 -10.64
CA TYR A 158 3.37 -0.52 -10.90
C TYR A 158 2.00 -0.03 -10.45
N SER A 159 1.93 1.19 -9.92
CA SER A 159 0.68 1.78 -9.47
C SER A 159 0.61 3.29 -9.71
N SER A 160 -0.57 3.75 -10.14
CA SER A 160 -0.95 5.16 -10.24
C SER A 160 -2.14 5.43 -9.32
N MET A 161 -1.96 6.34 -8.36
CA MET A 161 -2.97 6.75 -7.39
C MET A 161 -3.28 8.23 -7.60
N VAL A 162 -4.49 8.57 -8.05
CA VAL A 162 -4.91 9.95 -8.34
C VAL A 162 -6.07 10.39 -7.46
N SER A 163 -6.06 11.64 -7.03
CA SER A 163 -7.21 12.29 -6.38
C SER A 163 -7.21 13.80 -6.61
N ALA A 164 -8.38 14.41 -6.45
CA ALA A 164 -8.55 15.86 -6.36
C ALA A 164 -9.53 16.19 -5.24
N SER A 165 -9.33 17.33 -4.57
CA SER A 165 -10.18 17.78 -3.47
C SER A 165 -10.39 19.28 -3.54
N LEU A 166 -11.65 19.69 -3.66
CA LEU A 166 -12.02 21.11 -3.78
C LEU A 166 -11.71 21.90 -2.50
N ALA A 167 -11.90 21.29 -1.32
CA ALA A 167 -11.55 21.91 -0.04
C ALA A 167 -10.04 22.14 0.13
N LEU A 168 -9.21 21.22 -0.39
CA LEU A 168 -7.76 21.40 -0.41
C LEU A 168 -7.32 22.39 -1.49
N GLY A 169 -8.01 22.41 -2.64
CA GLY A 169 -7.71 23.23 -3.81
C GLY A 169 -6.63 22.63 -4.73
N TYR A 170 -6.44 21.31 -4.65
CA TYR A 170 -5.40 20.59 -5.38
C TYR A 170 -5.87 19.23 -5.90
N ALA A 171 -5.27 18.85 -7.01
CA ALA A 171 -5.22 17.49 -7.54
C ALA A 171 -3.79 16.95 -7.44
N GLY A 172 -3.65 15.63 -7.37
CA GLY A 172 -2.34 15.00 -7.35
C GLY A 172 -2.32 13.55 -7.81
N CYS A 173 -1.12 13.10 -8.14
CA CYS A 173 -0.85 11.77 -8.67
C CYS A 173 0.40 11.19 -8.01
N LYS A 174 0.27 10.05 -7.34
CA LYS A 174 1.41 9.22 -6.96
C LYS A 174 1.65 8.18 -8.05
N TRP A 175 2.83 8.25 -8.67
CA TRP A 175 3.34 7.18 -9.52
C TRP A 175 4.40 6.40 -8.76
N GLN A 176 4.16 5.09 -8.55
CA GLN A 176 5.06 4.23 -7.79
C GLN A 176 5.26 2.86 -8.45
N SER A 177 6.34 2.21 -8.08
CA SER A 177 6.57 0.78 -8.33
C SER A 177 6.96 0.09 -7.02
N GLY A 178 6.65 -1.20 -6.91
CA GLY A 178 7.01 -2.00 -5.76
C GLY A 178 7.58 -3.36 -6.15
N ASP A 179 8.62 -3.82 -5.46
CA ASP A 179 9.30 -5.09 -5.76
C ASP A 179 9.86 -5.75 -4.48
N PRO A 180 9.37 -6.93 -4.06
CA PRO A 180 9.82 -7.61 -2.85
C PRO A 180 11.28 -8.08 -2.91
N ASP A 181 11.89 -8.17 -4.10
CA ASP A 181 13.28 -8.61 -4.27
C ASP A 181 14.27 -7.43 -4.16
N ASN A 182 13.83 -6.18 -4.34
CA ASN A 182 14.68 -4.98 -4.26
C ASN A 182 15.53 -4.90 -2.96
N PRO A 183 14.99 -5.20 -1.76
CA PRO A 183 15.78 -5.17 -0.52
C PRO A 183 16.98 -6.13 -0.50
N ALA A 184 16.96 -7.21 -1.30
CA ALA A 184 18.08 -8.15 -1.40
C ALA A 184 19.26 -7.57 -2.22
N ILE A 185 19.02 -6.53 -3.01
CA ILE A 185 20.04 -5.79 -3.80
C ILE A 185 20.28 -4.37 -3.28
N GLY A 186 19.82 -4.07 -2.05
CA GLY A 186 20.02 -2.77 -1.40
C GLY A 186 19.11 -1.63 -1.90
N LEU A 187 18.02 -1.95 -2.60
CA LEU A 187 17.03 -0.97 -3.06
C LEU A 187 15.76 -0.98 -2.19
N PRO A 188 15.02 0.15 -2.07
CA PRO A 188 13.74 0.19 -1.38
C PRO A 188 12.67 -0.72 -2.02
N TYR A 189 11.77 -1.24 -1.18
CA TYR A 189 10.62 -2.04 -1.61
C TYR A 189 9.66 -1.24 -2.50
N ILE A 190 9.29 -0.02 -2.09
CA ILE A 190 8.49 0.94 -2.87
C ILE A 190 9.39 2.10 -3.28
N GLN A 191 9.26 2.56 -4.53
CA GLN A 191 9.90 3.78 -5.02
C GLN A 191 8.88 4.54 -5.88
N GLY A 192 8.86 5.87 -5.81
CA GLY A 192 7.92 6.68 -6.58
C GLY A 192 8.09 8.18 -6.41
N LEU A 193 7.32 8.93 -7.21
CA LEU A 193 7.20 10.38 -7.13
C LEU A 193 5.73 10.78 -7.00
N TYR A 194 5.50 11.86 -6.25
CA TYR A 194 4.19 12.49 -6.10
C TYR A 194 4.16 13.80 -6.86
N ILE A 195 3.20 13.97 -7.77
CA ILE A 195 2.99 15.21 -8.52
C ILE A 195 1.77 15.92 -7.92
N LEU A 196 1.92 17.21 -7.59
CA LEU A 196 0.88 18.04 -7.00
C LEU A 196 0.55 19.23 -7.91
N THR A 197 -0.74 19.44 -8.18
CA THR A 197 -1.29 20.42 -9.15
C THR A 197 -2.31 21.33 -8.46
N GLU A 198 -2.24 22.65 -8.67
CA GLU A 198 -3.25 23.59 -8.17
C GLU A 198 -4.51 23.54 -9.04
N ASP A 199 -5.68 23.22 -8.45
CA ASP A 199 -6.94 23.06 -9.21
C ASP A 199 -7.36 24.35 -9.94
N ARG A 200 -7.16 25.50 -9.29
CA ARG A 200 -7.56 26.82 -9.80
C ARG A 200 -6.93 27.19 -11.15
N THR A 201 -5.74 26.65 -11.47
CA THR A 201 -5.00 27.01 -12.69
C THR A 201 -4.52 25.81 -13.50
N GLY A 202 -4.58 24.60 -12.96
CA GLY A 202 -3.91 23.42 -13.54
C GLY A 202 -2.38 23.50 -13.47
N SER A 203 -1.80 24.45 -12.74
CA SER A 203 -0.34 24.59 -12.65
C SER A 203 0.26 23.48 -11.79
N MET A 204 1.29 22.82 -12.30
CA MET A 204 2.14 21.91 -11.50
C MET A 204 2.84 22.73 -10.42
N ARG A 205 2.69 22.32 -9.16
CA ARG A 205 3.21 23.05 -7.99
C ARG A 205 4.41 22.36 -7.38
N ALA A 206 4.37 21.03 -7.27
CA ALA A 206 5.49 20.27 -6.76
C ALA A 206 5.62 18.87 -7.37
N VAL A 207 6.85 18.37 -7.32
CA VAL A 207 7.21 16.95 -7.44
C VAL A 207 7.90 16.56 -6.14
N MET A 208 7.39 15.56 -5.45
CA MET A 208 7.86 15.16 -4.12
C MET A 208 8.26 13.69 -4.09
N ASP A 209 9.14 13.34 -3.14
CA ASP A 209 9.46 11.96 -2.79
C ASP A 209 8.21 11.22 -2.25
N ALA A 210 7.75 10.20 -3.00
CA ALA A 210 6.56 9.44 -2.61
C ALA A 210 6.85 8.27 -1.66
N GLU A 211 8.12 7.88 -1.50
CA GLU A 211 8.52 6.87 -0.51
C GLU A 211 8.38 7.45 0.89
N TRP A 212 8.88 8.68 1.12
CA TRP A 212 8.70 9.40 2.38
C TRP A 212 7.21 9.61 2.71
N ILE A 213 6.41 10.08 1.74
CA ILE A 213 4.97 10.30 1.92
C ILE A 213 4.28 8.98 2.28
N THR A 214 4.49 7.92 1.49
CA THR A 214 3.88 6.60 1.73
C THR A 214 4.34 5.97 3.05
N GLY A 215 5.60 6.17 3.44
CA GLY A 215 6.16 5.72 4.70
C GLY A 215 5.42 6.26 5.92
N ARG A 216 4.90 7.50 5.83
CA ARG A 216 4.28 8.20 6.97
C ARG A 216 2.75 8.18 6.92
N ARG A 217 2.14 8.53 5.79
CA ARG A 217 0.67 8.66 5.66
C ARG A 217 -0.05 7.33 5.89
N THR A 218 0.52 6.20 5.46
CA THR A 218 -0.04 4.86 5.69
C THR A 218 -0.14 4.54 7.18
N ALA A 219 0.90 4.87 7.96
CA ALA A 219 0.91 4.70 9.40
C ALA A 219 -0.04 5.67 10.11
N ALA A 220 -0.15 6.91 9.64
CA ALA A 220 -1.09 7.89 10.15
C ALA A 220 -2.56 7.48 9.90
N ALA A 221 -2.89 6.93 8.74
CA ALA A 221 -4.20 6.36 8.45
C ALA A 221 -4.55 5.19 9.40
N SER A 222 -3.60 4.28 9.63
CA SER A 222 -3.78 3.21 10.63
C SER A 222 -3.91 3.76 12.06
N ALA A 223 -3.18 4.83 12.41
CA ALA A 223 -3.30 5.48 13.70
C ALA A 223 -4.62 6.24 13.87
N LEU A 224 -5.23 6.77 12.79
CA LEU A 224 -6.59 7.30 12.81
C LEU A 224 -7.60 6.19 13.15
N VAL A 225 -7.45 5.02 12.56
CA VAL A 225 -8.27 3.84 12.89
C VAL A 225 -8.10 3.44 14.36
N VAL A 226 -6.87 3.43 14.89
CA VAL A 226 -6.59 3.19 16.32
C VAL A 226 -7.18 4.29 17.22
N ARG A 227 -7.14 5.56 16.81
CA ARG A 227 -7.76 6.68 17.54
C ARG A 227 -9.25 6.43 17.77
N HIS A 228 -9.96 5.96 16.74
CA HIS A 228 -11.42 5.73 16.79
C HIS A 228 -11.86 4.36 17.34
N LEU A 229 -11.08 3.28 17.15
CA LEU A 229 -11.54 1.90 17.39
C LEU A 229 -10.79 1.12 18.48
N ALA A 230 -9.65 1.61 18.96
CA ALA A 230 -8.94 0.98 20.09
C ALA A 230 -9.64 1.28 21.42
N LYS A 231 -9.63 0.31 22.33
CA LYS A 231 -10.23 0.43 23.66
C LYS A 231 -9.31 1.27 24.55
N THR A 232 -9.88 1.95 25.54
CA THR A 232 -9.12 2.78 26.50
C THR A 232 -8.06 1.98 27.27
N GLY A 233 -8.25 0.68 27.44
CA GLY A 233 -7.33 -0.23 28.13
C GLY A 233 -6.32 -0.96 27.23
N ASP A 234 -6.31 -0.74 25.92
CA ASP A 234 -5.37 -1.40 24.99
C ASP A 234 -3.94 -0.92 25.24
N ARG A 235 -2.98 -1.85 25.24
CA ARG A 235 -1.56 -1.57 25.57
C ARG A 235 -0.55 -2.20 24.61
N THR A 236 -0.96 -3.22 23.86
CA THR A 236 -0.06 -4.07 23.08
C THR A 236 -0.31 -3.94 21.59
N LEU A 237 0.66 -3.36 20.89
CA LEU A 237 0.72 -3.33 19.43
C LEU A 237 1.41 -4.60 18.91
N GLY A 238 0.71 -5.39 18.13
CA GLY A 238 1.26 -6.47 17.32
C GLY A 238 1.68 -5.97 15.94
N ILE A 239 2.84 -6.40 15.45
CA ILE A 239 3.30 -6.09 14.09
C ILE A 239 3.79 -7.35 13.38
N LEU A 240 3.26 -7.61 12.18
CA LEU A 240 3.77 -8.63 11.27
C LEU A 240 4.45 -7.99 10.06
N GLY A 241 5.75 -8.29 9.90
CA GLY A 241 6.68 -7.62 8.98
C GLY A 241 7.38 -6.44 9.66
N CYS A 242 8.70 -6.52 9.84
CA CYS A 242 9.52 -5.55 10.59
C CYS A 242 10.23 -4.52 9.69
N GLY A 243 9.54 -4.06 8.63
CA GLY A 243 10.05 -3.12 7.62
C GLY A 243 9.90 -1.64 7.96
N LEU A 244 9.84 -0.78 6.93
CA LEU A 244 9.61 0.67 7.07
C LEU A 244 8.28 0.95 7.79
N GLN A 245 7.21 0.30 7.36
CA GLN A 245 5.87 0.51 7.91
C GLN A 245 5.79 0.13 9.40
N ALA A 246 6.53 -0.90 9.85
CA ALA A 246 6.56 -1.28 11.28
C ALA A 246 7.02 -0.13 12.18
N ARG A 247 8.06 0.60 11.75
CA ARG A 247 8.66 1.72 12.48
C ARG A 247 7.67 2.88 12.56
N ALA A 248 7.14 3.25 11.39
CA ALA A 248 6.16 4.32 11.27
C ALA A 248 4.85 4.02 12.02
N HIS A 249 4.36 2.78 12.04
CA HIS A 249 3.15 2.39 12.78
C HIS A 249 3.37 2.44 14.29
N LEU A 250 4.53 2.02 14.80
CA LEU A 250 4.82 2.20 16.23
C LEU A 250 4.89 3.68 16.61
N ASP A 251 5.53 4.53 15.78
CA ASP A 251 5.52 5.98 15.95
C ASP A 251 4.09 6.57 15.96
N ALA A 252 3.27 6.17 14.99
CA ALA A 252 1.94 6.74 14.79
C ALA A 252 0.94 6.29 15.86
N VAL A 253 0.93 5.00 16.22
CA VAL A 253 0.09 4.46 17.30
C VAL A 253 0.46 5.13 18.63
N HIS A 254 1.76 5.25 18.94
CA HIS A 254 2.18 5.93 20.16
C HIS A 254 1.78 7.42 20.17
N ALA A 255 1.90 8.12 19.03
CA ALA A 255 1.52 9.53 18.92
C ALA A 255 0.03 9.81 19.17
N VAL A 256 -0.87 8.86 18.90
CA VAL A 256 -2.32 9.01 19.15
C VAL A 256 -2.81 8.33 20.42
N ARG A 257 -2.12 7.28 20.89
CA ARG A 257 -2.44 6.52 22.10
C ARG A 257 -1.15 6.21 22.89
N PRO A 258 -0.64 7.15 23.70
CA PRO A 258 0.59 6.96 24.48
C PRO A 258 0.54 5.81 25.50
N GLY A 259 -0.65 5.28 25.81
CA GLY A 259 -0.84 4.11 26.67
C GLY A 259 -0.37 2.77 26.08
N PHE A 260 -0.06 2.71 24.78
CA PHE A 260 0.60 1.55 24.17
C PHE A 260 2.06 1.46 24.63
N ASP A 261 2.30 0.69 25.69
CA ASP A 261 3.61 0.48 26.31
C ASP A 261 4.26 -0.86 25.95
N ARG A 262 3.65 -1.63 25.03
CA ARG A 262 4.15 -2.93 24.57
C ARG A 262 4.09 -3.07 23.06
N CYS A 263 5.13 -3.63 22.46
CA CYS A 263 5.16 -4.04 21.07
C CYS A 263 5.63 -5.49 20.95
N VAL A 264 4.86 -6.33 20.25
CA VAL A 264 5.22 -7.70 19.92
C VAL A 264 5.32 -7.81 18.41
N CYS A 265 6.50 -8.15 17.87
CA CYS A 265 6.74 -8.14 16.43
C CYS A 265 7.24 -9.48 15.90
N TYR A 266 6.94 -9.79 14.64
CA TYR A 266 7.53 -10.93 13.94
C TYR A 266 7.93 -10.56 12.50
N ASP A 267 9.05 -11.10 12.03
CA ASP A 267 9.46 -11.09 10.63
C ASP A 267 9.97 -12.48 10.24
N ILE A 268 9.74 -12.87 8.98
CA ILE A 268 10.27 -14.12 8.42
C ILE A 268 11.80 -14.08 8.28
N VAL A 269 12.40 -12.89 8.29
CA VAL A 269 13.85 -12.65 8.34
C VAL A 269 14.25 -12.27 9.78
N PRO A 270 14.89 -13.19 10.55
CA PRO A 270 15.21 -12.95 11.96
C PRO A 270 16.07 -11.70 12.19
N GLU A 271 16.91 -11.33 11.23
CA GLU A 271 17.80 -10.17 11.28
C GLU A 271 17.01 -8.85 11.23
N ARG A 272 15.93 -8.78 10.41
CA ARG A 272 15.03 -7.61 10.37
C ARG A 272 14.27 -7.44 11.68
N GLN A 273 13.80 -8.56 12.26
CA GLN A 273 13.17 -8.58 13.57
C GLN A 273 14.12 -8.09 14.67
N LYS A 274 15.36 -8.61 14.72
CA LYS A 274 16.40 -8.16 15.68
C LYS A 274 16.72 -6.67 15.52
N GLN A 275 16.89 -6.20 14.28
CA GLN A 275 17.18 -4.80 13.99
C GLN A 275 16.03 -3.89 14.45
N PHE A 276 14.78 -4.22 14.11
CA PHE A 276 13.61 -3.46 14.54
C PHE A 276 13.50 -3.39 16.08
N VAL A 277 13.67 -4.51 16.78
CA VAL A 277 13.65 -4.54 18.25
C VAL A 277 14.74 -3.62 18.82
N ALA A 278 15.98 -3.72 18.34
CA ALA A 278 17.09 -2.91 18.85
C ALA A 278 16.90 -1.40 18.58
N GLU A 279 16.56 -1.04 17.35
CA GLU A 279 16.35 0.34 16.89
C GLU A 279 15.20 1.01 17.64
N MET A 280 14.03 0.35 17.69
CA MET A 280 12.84 0.95 18.29
C MET A 280 12.91 0.95 19.81
N THR A 281 13.63 0.02 20.46
CA THR A 281 13.88 0.08 21.91
C THR A 281 14.78 1.27 22.26
N GLY A 282 15.78 1.57 21.41
CA GLY A 282 16.61 2.76 21.57
C GLY A 282 15.84 4.07 21.40
N LYS A 283 14.83 4.08 20.50
CA LYS A 283 13.95 5.24 20.27
C LYS A 283 12.89 5.41 21.37
N PHE A 284 12.30 4.31 21.83
CA PHE A 284 11.20 4.27 22.80
C PHE A 284 11.63 3.55 24.08
N GLY A 285 12.52 4.17 24.86
CA GLY A 285 13.08 3.57 26.08
C GLY A 285 12.09 3.20 27.20
N PHE A 286 10.80 3.51 27.05
CA PHE A 286 9.71 3.13 27.95
C PHE A 286 8.75 2.08 27.36
N VAL A 287 8.84 1.75 26.06
CA VAL A 287 8.01 0.72 25.41
C VAL A 287 8.73 -0.63 25.49
N SER A 288 8.05 -1.66 25.99
CA SER A 288 8.56 -3.03 25.98
C SER A 288 8.41 -3.65 24.59
N ILE A 289 9.49 -3.63 23.80
CA ILE A 289 9.51 -4.18 22.44
C ILE A 289 10.18 -5.55 22.45
N ARG A 290 9.53 -6.56 21.88
CA ARG A 290 10.08 -7.91 21.79
C ARG A 290 9.71 -8.62 20.49
N GLY A 291 10.65 -9.41 19.99
CA GLY A 291 10.41 -10.37 18.92
C GLY A 291 9.65 -11.59 19.41
N ALA A 292 8.68 -12.05 18.62
CA ALA A 292 7.97 -13.31 18.80
C ALA A 292 8.65 -14.48 18.07
N ALA A 293 8.26 -15.71 18.40
CA ALA A 293 8.73 -16.92 17.73
C ALA A 293 8.00 -17.22 16.40
N GLY A 294 6.84 -16.59 16.17
CA GLY A 294 6.02 -16.80 14.98
C GLY A 294 4.77 -15.91 14.97
N PRO A 295 4.01 -15.88 13.87
CA PRO A 295 2.89 -14.96 13.70
C PRO A 295 1.76 -15.21 14.70
N GLU A 296 1.47 -16.48 15.07
CA GLU A 296 0.43 -16.81 16.06
C GLU A 296 0.66 -16.13 17.41
N GLU A 297 1.91 -16.08 17.89
CA GLU A 297 2.23 -15.44 19.17
C GLU A 297 2.00 -13.92 19.13
N VAL A 298 2.27 -13.27 17.99
CA VAL A 298 1.95 -11.85 17.80
C VAL A 298 0.44 -11.65 17.88
N VAL A 299 -0.33 -12.33 17.03
CA VAL A 299 -1.79 -12.16 16.94
C VAL A 299 -2.45 -12.39 18.30
N ARG A 300 -2.11 -13.48 19.00
CA ARG A 300 -2.69 -13.83 20.31
C ARG A 300 -2.40 -12.86 21.45
N ARG A 301 -1.39 -11.99 21.29
CA ARG A 301 -0.97 -11.02 22.31
C ARG A 301 -1.24 -9.57 21.86
N SER A 302 -1.94 -9.39 20.74
CA SER A 302 -2.26 -8.07 20.19
C SER A 302 -3.60 -7.57 20.71
N ASP A 303 -3.59 -6.38 21.29
CA ASP A 303 -4.82 -5.60 21.48
C ASP A 303 -5.16 -4.92 20.13
N VAL A 304 -4.14 -4.33 19.50
CA VAL A 304 -4.15 -3.87 18.11
C VAL A 304 -3.09 -4.65 17.33
N LEU A 305 -3.43 -5.16 16.15
CA LEU A 305 -2.53 -5.87 15.24
C LEU A 305 -2.40 -5.12 13.92
N VAL A 306 -1.19 -4.91 13.44
CA VAL A 306 -0.90 -4.40 12.08
C VAL A 306 -0.22 -5.49 11.26
N THR A 307 -0.73 -5.75 10.05
CA THR A 307 -0.10 -6.67 9.07
C THR A 307 0.46 -5.88 7.88
N GLY A 308 1.77 -5.97 7.67
CA GLY A 308 2.53 -5.18 6.69
C GLY A 308 3.51 -6.04 5.88
N GLY A 309 3.05 -7.19 5.40
CA GLY A 309 3.82 -8.04 4.50
C GLY A 309 3.79 -7.62 3.02
N PRO A 310 4.56 -8.31 2.17
CA PRO A 310 4.53 -8.11 0.73
C PRO A 310 3.19 -8.56 0.11
N ILE A 311 2.61 -7.71 -0.74
CA ILE A 311 1.42 -8.04 -1.52
C ILE A 311 1.84 -8.90 -2.72
N HIS A 312 1.78 -10.22 -2.56
CA HIS A 312 2.00 -11.17 -3.65
C HIS A 312 0.74 -11.38 -4.48
N LYS A 313 0.88 -11.71 -5.77
CA LYS A 313 -0.24 -12.14 -6.62
C LYS A 313 -0.93 -13.37 -6.03
N ASP A 314 -0.15 -14.41 -5.77
CA ASP A 314 -0.62 -15.64 -5.14
C ASP A 314 -0.59 -15.45 -3.61
N ARG A 315 -1.78 -15.45 -3.00
CA ARG A 315 -1.98 -15.25 -1.55
C ARG A 315 -1.61 -16.50 -0.74
N ASN A 316 -0.94 -16.32 0.40
CA ASN A 316 -0.64 -17.37 1.38
C ASN A 316 -0.92 -16.89 2.82
N PRO A 317 -2.19 -16.63 3.17
CA PRO A 317 -2.56 -16.09 4.48
C PRO A 317 -2.37 -17.12 5.60
N VAL A 318 -1.94 -16.64 6.77
CA VAL A 318 -1.59 -17.49 7.91
C VAL A 318 -2.47 -17.27 9.13
N ILE A 319 -3.10 -16.10 9.28
CA ILE A 319 -3.89 -15.74 10.45
C ILE A 319 -5.25 -16.42 10.40
N ARG A 320 -5.45 -17.38 11.30
CA ARG A 320 -6.67 -18.19 11.43
C ARG A 320 -7.65 -17.57 12.45
N PRO A 321 -8.97 -17.85 12.36
CA PRO A 321 -9.97 -17.31 13.27
C PRO A 321 -9.61 -17.46 14.76
N GLY A 322 -9.19 -18.66 15.15
CA GLY A 322 -8.88 -19.01 16.55
C GLY A 322 -7.58 -18.40 17.11
N TRP A 323 -6.85 -17.59 16.34
CA TRP A 323 -5.71 -16.80 16.83
C TRP A 323 -6.14 -15.43 17.35
N ILE A 324 -7.24 -14.89 16.82
CA ILE A 324 -7.70 -13.52 17.04
C ILE A 324 -8.59 -13.49 18.28
N GLY A 325 -8.11 -12.84 19.35
CA GLY A 325 -8.81 -12.79 20.63
C GLY A 325 -10.04 -11.86 20.59
N PRO A 326 -11.01 -12.02 21.51
CA PRO A 326 -12.08 -11.06 21.69
C PRO A 326 -11.52 -9.65 21.88
N GLY A 327 -12.12 -8.67 21.21
CA GLY A 327 -11.73 -7.27 21.29
C GLY A 327 -10.59 -6.83 20.37
N THR A 328 -9.82 -7.75 19.78
CA THR A 328 -8.66 -7.38 18.95
C THR A 328 -9.09 -6.55 17.74
N LEU A 329 -8.40 -5.42 17.54
CA LEU A 329 -8.47 -4.60 16.32
C LEU A 329 -7.35 -5.04 15.37
N VAL A 330 -7.68 -5.53 14.18
CA VAL A 330 -6.74 -5.90 13.12
C VAL A 330 -6.77 -4.85 12.02
N ILE A 331 -5.61 -4.32 11.65
CA ILE A 331 -5.44 -3.35 10.57
C ILE A 331 -4.51 -3.96 9.52
N ALA A 332 -5.06 -4.30 8.36
CA ALA A 332 -4.32 -4.91 7.27
C ALA A 332 -3.96 -3.86 6.22
N ILE A 333 -2.67 -3.50 6.14
CA ILE A 333 -2.12 -2.64 5.09
C ILE A 333 -1.55 -3.45 3.91
N ASP A 334 -1.50 -4.77 4.04
CA ASP A 334 -1.03 -5.74 3.05
C ASP A 334 -2.19 -6.43 2.30
N TYR A 335 -3.28 -5.69 2.10
CA TYR A 335 -4.55 -6.15 1.55
C TYR A 335 -5.11 -7.32 2.39
N ASP A 336 -5.20 -8.50 1.80
CA ASP A 336 -5.71 -9.73 2.40
C ASP A 336 -4.57 -10.70 2.74
N SER A 337 -3.31 -10.33 2.48
CA SER A 337 -2.19 -11.28 2.30
C SER A 337 -1.89 -12.14 3.53
N TYR A 338 -2.23 -11.65 4.73
CA TYR A 338 -2.00 -12.36 6.00
C TYR A 338 -3.25 -13.02 6.59
N VAL A 339 -4.45 -12.52 6.32
CA VAL A 339 -5.70 -12.94 6.97
C VAL A 339 -6.41 -14.00 6.13
N THR A 340 -6.72 -15.17 6.68
CA THR A 340 -7.42 -16.21 5.89
C THR A 340 -8.88 -15.82 5.67
N ASP A 341 -9.48 -16.33 4.60
CA ASP A 341 -10.87 -16.03 4.25
C ASP A 341 -11.84 -16.43 5.38
N GLU A 342 -11.53 -17.47 6.15
CA GLU A 342 -12.27 -17.85 7.36
C GLU A 342 -12.11 -16.82 8.47
N ALA A 343 -10.91 -16.27 8.67
CA ALA A 343 -10.65 -15.25 9.67
C ALA A 343 -11.36 -13.93 9.32
N ILE A 344 -11.41 -13.55 8.04
CA ILE A 344 -12.22 -12.42 7.54
C ILE A 344 -13.70 -12.66 7.86
N ARG A 345 -14.26 -13.80 7.44
CA ARG A 345 -15.67 -14.16 7.69
C ARG A 345 -16.03 -14.27 9.18
N ALA A 346 -15.06 -14.59 10.04
CA ALA A 346 -15.24 -14.71 11.47
C ALA A 346 -15.25 -13.37 12.22
N MET A 347 -14.97 -12.23 11.57
CA MET A 347 -14.97 -10.91 12.20
C MET A 347 -16.37 -10.43 12.59
N ASP A 348 -16.43 -9.64 13.66
CA ASP A 348 -17.66 -9.02 14.14
C ASP A 348 -17.94 -7.72 13.35
N LEU A 349 -16.89 -6.97 12.97
CA LEU A 349 -16.95 -5.85 12.03
C LEU A 349 -15.82 -5.91 11.00
N VAL A 350 -16.12 -5.58 9.74
CA VAL A 350 -15.15 -5.43 8.65
C VAL A 350 -15.27 -4.03 8.05
N LEU A 351 -14.23 -3.21 8.14
CA LEU A 351 -14.17 -1.85 7.60
C LEU A 351 -13.13 -1.74 6.50
N THR A 352 -13.18 -0.66 5.72
CA THR A 352 -12.18 -0.32 4.70
C THR A 352 -11.90 1.18 4.65
N ASP A 353 -10.76 1.58 4.09
CA ASP A 353 -10.47 2.97 3.68
C ASP A 353 -11.32 3.47 2.51
N ASP A 354 -11.65 2.60 1.54
CA ASP A 354 -12.59 2.91 0.46
C ASP A 354 -13.24 1.66 -0.19
N PHE A 355 -14.57 1.65 -0.31
CA PHE A 355 -15.32 0.54 -0.91
C PHE A 355 -14.91 0.26 -2.37
N GLY A 356 -14.68 1.31 -3.16
CA GLY A 356 -14.33 1.19 -4.58
C GLY A 356 -12.96 0.54 -4.79
N GLN A 357 -12.00 0.72 -3.88
CA GLN A 357 -10.71 0.04 -3.95
C GLN A 357 -10.85 -1.47 -3.71
N ILE A 358 -11.72 -1.91 -2.78
CA ILE A 358 -12.02 -3.34 -2.56
C ILE A 358 -12.68 -3.94 -3.80
N GLU A 359 -13.71 -3.29 -4.34
CA GLU A 359 -14.43 -3.77 -5.53
C GLU A 359 -13.52 -3.87 -6.77
N ASP A 360 -12.62 -2.90 -6.96
CA ASP A 360 -11.69 -2.90 -8.09
C ASP A 360 -10.62 -3.99 -7.94
N ALA A 361 -10.05 -4.15 -6.75
CA ALA A 361 -9.08 -5.21 -6.47
C ALA A 361 -9.71 -6.62 -6.56
N GLN A 362 -10.97 -6.80 -6.18
CA GLN A 362 -11.73 -8.03 -6.43
C GLN A 362 -11.86 -8.31 -7.94
N ARG A 363 -12.24 -7.29 -8.72
CA ARG A 363 -12.52 -7.40 -10.15
C ARG A 363 -11.28 -7.60 -11.03
N ASN A 364 -10.21 -6.86 -10.73
CA ASN A 364 -9.05 -6.71 -11.60
C ASN A 364 -7.82 -7.50 -11.11
N GLU A 365 -7.68 -7.69 -9.79
CA GLU A 365 -6.54 -8.39 -9.18
C GLU A 365 -6.88 -9.79 -8.66
N GLY A 366 -8.17 -10.13 -8.50
CA GLY A 366 -8.62 -11.37 -7.88
C GLY A 366 -8.39 -11.42 -6.36
N LYS A 367 -8.29 -10.25 -5.72
CA LYS A 367 -8.09 -10.08 -4.28
C LYS A 367 -9.39 -10.18 -3.49
N PHE A 368 -9.28 -10.26 -2.17
CA PHE A 368 -10.37 -10.24 -1.21
C PHE A 368 -11.48 -11.31 -1.42
N PRO A 369 -11.17 -12.58 -1.77
CA PRO A 369 -12.19 -13.62 -1.98
C PRO A 369 -12.96 -13.98 -0.70
N GLY A 370 -12.37 -13.78 0.48
CA GLY A 370 -13.04 -13.94 1.78
C GLY A 370 -13.94 -12.77 2.18
N VAL A 371 -13.87 -11.61 1.51
CA VAL A 371 -14.63 -10.41 1.87
C VAL A 371 -16.03 -10.49 1.26
N THR A 372 -16.98 -10.97 2.06
CA THR A 372 -18.41 -11.06 1.69
C THR A 372 -19.25 -9.89 2.20
N ARG A 373 -18.69 -9.05 3.07
CA ARG A 373 -19.29 -7.79 3.55
C ARG A 373 -18.21 -6.78 3.92
N VAL A 374 -18.54 -5.51 3.82
CA VAL A 374 -17.82 -4.38 4.43
C VAL A 374 -18.88 -3.50 5.08
N ASP A 375 -18.77 -3.30 6.39
CA ASP A 375 -19.81 -2.73 7.24
C ASP A 375 -19.79 -1.19 7.25
N ALA A 376 -18.59 -0.57 7.12
CA ALA A 376 -18.41 0.88 6.95
C ALA A 376 -17.06 1.23 6.29
N ALA A 377 -16.97 2.42 5.68
CA ALA A 377 -15.70 3.02 5.30
C ALA A 377 -15.19 4.04 6.35
N ILE A 378 -13.88 4.34 6.35
CA ILE A 378 -13.26 5.23 7.35
C ILE A 378 -13.84 6.65 7.35
N GLU A 379 -14.27 7.19 6.21
CA GLU A 379 -14.98 8.47 6.18
C GLU A 379 -16.33 8.44 6.92
N GLU A 380 -17.06 7.32 6.85
CA GLU A 380 -18.34 7.15 7.55
C GLU A 380 -18.13 6.99 9.06
N LEU A 381 -17.02 6.35 9.46
CA LEU A 381 -16.58 6.27 10.85
C LEU A 381 -16.21 7.66 11.39
N VAL A 382 -15.37 8.40 10.68
CA VAL A 382 -14.85 9.70 11.11
C VAL A 382 -15.95 10.79 11.14
N ALA A 383 -16.85 10.79 10.15
CA ALA A 383 -17.90 11.81 10.05
C ALA A 383 -19.16 11.48 10.88
N HIS A 384 -19.49 10.20 11.06
CA HIS A 384 -20.80 9.78 11.58
C HIS A 384 -20.75 8.67 12.65
N GLY A 385 -19.56 8.17 13.01
CA GLY A 385 -19.40 7.06 13.96
C GLY A 385 -19.88 5.70 13.41
N LYS A 386 -20.12 5.58 12.09
CA LYS A 386 -20.58 4.31 11.49
C LYS A 386 -19.45 3.28 11.54
N GLY A 387 -19.74 2.07 12.02
CA GLY A 387 -18.72 1.04 12.23
C GLY A 387 -17.82 1.28 13.45
N ALA A 388 -18.16 2.24 14.33
CA ALA A 388 -17.50 2.38 15.62
C ALA A 388 -17.69 1.13 16.49
N ARG A 389 -16.72 0.88 17.38
CA ARG A 389 -16.80 -0.20 18.38
C ARG A 389 -18.00 0.02 19.31
N THR A 390 -18.82 -1.01 19.48
CA THR A 390 -19.96 -1.05 20.41
C THR A 390 -19.79 -2.05 21.56
N SER A 391 -18.79 -2.92 21.54
CA SER A 391 -18.40 -3.75 22.69
C SER A 391 -16.88 -4.05 22.74
N ASP A 392 -16.38 -4.35 23.94
CA ASP A 392 -14.95 -4.64 24.19
C ASP A 392 -14.51 -6.03 23.70
N GLU A 393 -15.47 -6.88 23.36
CA GLU A 393 -15.31 -8.24 22.82
C GLU A 393 -15.30 -8.28 21.29
N GLN A 394 -15.80 -7.23 20.61
CA GLN A 394 -15.85 -7.18 19.14
C GLN A 394 -14.45 -7.27 18.51
N ARG A 395 -14.29 -8.21 17.59
CA ARG A 395 -13.13 -8.34 16.70
C ARG A 395 -13.40 -7.53 15.45
N ILE A 396 -12.55 -6.55 15.21
CA ILE A 396 -12.69 -5.59 14.12
C ILE A 396 -11.54 -5.78 13.16
N LEU A 397 -11.83 -5.95 11.87
CA LEU A 397 -10.84 -5.96 10.80
C LEU A 397 -11.00 -4.71 9.95
N VAL A 398 -9.91 -3.99 9.70
CA VAL A 398 -9.87 -2.81 8.84
C VAL A 398 -8.89 -3.07 7.71
N PHE A 399 -9.39 -3.08 6.49
CA PHE A 399 -8.57 -3.10 5.28
C PHE A 399 -8.16 -1.67 4.93
N ASN A 400 -6.89 -1.36 5.16
CA ASN A 400 -6.31 -0.03 4.90
C ASN A 400 -5.38 -0.13 3.68
N LEU A 401 -5.98 -0.25 2.48
CA LEU A 401 -5.28 -0.45 1.20
C LEU A 401 -4.37 0.72 0.85
N GLY A 402 -4.62 1.89 1.44
CA GLY A 402 -4.03 3.18 1.13
C GLY A 402 -4.73 3.83 -0.06
N ILE A 403 -5.32 4.99 0.18
CA ILE A 403 -6.03 5.80 -0.82
C ILE A 403 -5.27 7.06 -1.22
N ALA A 404 -5.51 7.54 -2.44
CA ALA A 404 -4.78 8.68 -3.02
C ALA A 404 -4.99 10.00 -2.26
N LEU A 405 -6.14 10.14 -1.59
CA LEU A 405 -6.50 11.30 -0.76
C LEU A 405 -5.51 11.51 0.39
N GLU A 406 -5.03 10.44 1.02
CA GLU A 406 -4.07 10.54 2.12
C GLU A 406 -2.73 11.11 1.63
N ASP A 407 -2.26 10.67 0.47
CA ASP A 407 -1.06 11.20 -0.16
C ASP A 407 -1.25 12.69 -0.55
N LEU A 408 -2.45 13.06 -1.05
CA LEU A 408 -2.81 14.43 -1.41
C LEU A 408 -2.81 15.38 -0.20
N ALA A 409 -3.52 15.03 0.87
CA ALA A 409 -3.57 15.85 2.09
C ALA A 409 -2.17 16.05 2.70
N THR A 410 -1.35 14.98 2.70
CA THR A 410 0.05 15.03 3.12
C THR A 410 0.88 15.97 2.25
N ALA A 411 0.82 15.83 0.92
CA ALA A 411 1.57 16.64 -0.02
C ALA A 411 1.17 18.13 0.03
N VAL A 412 -0.11 18.44 0.22
CA VAL A 412 -0.60 19.82 0.32
C VAL A 412 -0.02 20.52 1.56
N GLU A 413 0.09 19.85 2.71
CA GLU A 413 0.73 20.44 3.89
C GLU A 413 2.24 20.62 3.72
N LEU A 414 2.93 19.63 3.14
CA LEU A 414 4.37 19.72 2.86
C LEU A 414 4.69 20.86 1.90
N LEU A 415 3.86 21.09 0.86
CA LEU A 415 4.01 22.24 -0.03
C LEU A 415 3.87 23.57 0.75
N LYS A 416 2.86 23.70 1.60
CA LYS A 416 2.64 24.92 2.41
C LYS A 416 3.86 25.22 3.29
N ARG A 417 4.44 24.20 3.92
CA ARG A 417 5.68 24.34 4.73
C ARG A 417 6.87 24.74 3.88
N ALA A 418 7.14 24.02 2.80
CA ALA A 418 8.24 24.31 1.89
C ALA A 418 8.15 25.70 1.24
N GLU A 419 6.94 26.22 0.98
CA GLU A 419 6.77 27.60 0.49
C GLU A 419 6.96 28.66 1.58
N ARG A 420 6.68 28.37 2.86
CA ARG A 420 7.00 29.26 3.99
C ARG A 420 8.49 29.30 4.33
N GLU A 421 9.15 28.15 4.25
CA GLU A 421 10.55 27.95 4.68
C GLU A 421 11.57 28.13 3.52
N GLY A 422 11.09 28.09 2.27
CA GLY A 422 11.93 28.17 1.07
C GLY A 422 12.52 26.84 0.61
N THR A 423 12.33 25.76 1.37
CA THR A 423 12.89 24.41 1.22
C THR A 423 12.61 23.75 -0.14
N GLY A 424 13.58 22.98 -0.67
CA GLY A 424 13.47 22.30 -1.97
C GLY A 424 13.87 23.17 -3.17
N ALA A 425 14.20 22.51 -4.28
CA ALA A 425 14.70 23.16 -5.49
C ALA A 425 13.56 23.66 -6.39
N LEU A 426 13.69 24.87 -6.96
CA LEU A 426 12.79 25.34 -8.02
C LEU A 426 13.33 24.91 -9.38
N LEU A 427 12.59 24.07 -10.10
CA LEU A 427 12.96 23.57 -11.42
C LEU A 427 12.18 24.33 -12.50
N PRO A 428 12.83 24.92 -13.51
CA PRO A 428 12.14 25.62 -14.59
C PRO A 428 11.32 24.63 -15.45
N MET A 429 10.06 24.97 -15.69
CA MET A 429 9.11 24.25 -16.54
C MET A 429 9.08 24.77 -17.98
N ARG A 430 9.67 25.94 -18.22
CA ARG A 430 9.84 26.59 -19.53
C ARG A 430 11.25 27.19 -19.59
N ALA A 431 11.82 27.24 -20.79
CA ALA A 431 13.15 27.78 -21.08
C ALA A 431 13.07 29.23 -21.56
#